data_AF-A0A8B7AJC2-F1
#
_entry.id   AF-A0A8B7AJC2-F1
#
_cell.length_a   1.000
_cell.length_b   1.000
_cell.length_c   1.000
_cell.angle_alpha   90.00
_cell.angle_beta   90.00
_cell.angle_gamma   90.00
#
_symmetry.space_group_name_H-M   'P 1'
#
loop_
_entity.id
_entity.type
_entity.pdbx_description
1 polymer ?
#
loop_
_entity_poly.entity_id
_entity_poly.type
_entity_poly.pdbx_seq_one_letter_code
_entity_poly.pdbx_strand_id
1 'polypeptide(L)'
;MNNETTTLISLKEAMKRVDKKLQALEAQFKELDFTKDNLTQKFEYHSKAFSSQAAQDEMWTAVLTPRFTSMELNILYSYVVEVLICLHTHVLEKLPDLVRGLPTLASILRRKVKNKRVRVVWESVLEELGLQEGDITALCTFFIAHGNKAEHYPAKVRRMYIRDVTVMITNMVKNQILQNGLLKAVQVVEKGKAVKTSKEEKPSLKELIPSVKN
;
A
#
# COMPACT_ATOMS: atom_id res chain seq x y z
N MET A 1 46.35 -57.68 47.19
CA MET A 1 45.56 -57.47 45.96
C MET A 1 44.21 -56.76 46.18
N ASN A 2 43.94 -56.06 47.30
CA ASN A 2 42.62 -55.45 47.56
C ASN A 2 42.54 -53.94 47.25
N ASN A 3 43.67 -53.23 47.24
CA ASN A 3 43.66 -51.77 47.09
C ASN A 3 43.48 -51.34 45.63
N GLU A 4 44.09 -52.06 44.68
CA GLU A 4 43.98 -51.78 43.23
C GLU A 4 42.57 -52.00 42.68
N THR A 5 41.89 -53.04 43.14
CA THR A 5 40.49 -53.31 42.78
C THR A 5 39.56 -52.23 43.30
N THR A 6 39.83 -51.69 44.49
CA THR A 6 39.02 -50.63 45.11
C THR A 6 39.19 -49.28 44.40
N THR A 7 40.40 -48.92 43.99
CA THR A 7 40.66 -47.69 43.21
C THR A 7 40.06 -47.75 41.80
N LEU A 8 40.11 -48.91 41.14
CA LEU A 8 39.55 -49.11 39.80
C LEU A 8 38.01 -49.00 39.80
N ILE A 9 37.35 -49.51 40.85
CA ILE A 9 35.90 -49.35 41.06
C ILE A 9 35.56 -47.86 41.26
N SER A 10 36.32 -47.15 42.11
CA SER A 10 36.10 -45.72 42.37
C SER A 10 36.27 -44.85 41.12
N LEU A 11 37.26 -45.15 40.29
CA LEU A 11 37.48 -44.50 39.00
C LEU A 11 36.31 -44.74 38.02
N LYS A 12 35.80 -45.98 37.94
CA LYS A 12 34.66 -46.33 37.10
C LYS A 12 33.39 -45.59 37.51
N GLU A 13 33.16 -45.42 38.81
CA GLU A 13 32.04 -44.62 39.33
C GLU A 13 32.21 -43.13 39.04
N ALA A 14 33.44 -42.60 39.16
CA ALA A 14 33.75 -41.23 38.77
C ALA A 14 33.47 -40.98 37.28
N MET A 15 33.91 -41.88 36.39
CA MET A 15 33.61 -41.79 34.95
C MET A 15 32.10 -41.81 34.67
N LYS A 16 31.34 -42.70 35.32
CA LYS A 16 29.86 -42.73 35.18
C LYS A 16 29.21 -41.42 35.64
N ARG A 17 29.72 -40.79 36.70
CA ARG A 17 29.23 -39.48 37.17
C ARG A 17 29.54 -38.37 36.18
N VAL A 18 30.73 -38.37 35.58
CA VAL A 18 31.12 -37.41 34.56
C VAL A 18 30.26 -37.56 33.31
N ASP A 19 30.05 -38.78 32.83
CA ASP A 19 29.22 -39.08 31.66
C ASP A 19 27.77 -38.58 31.84
N LYS A 20 27.16 -38.87 33.00
CA LYS A 20 25.82 -38.35 33.34
C LYS A 20 25.78 -36.82 33.35
N LYS A 21 26.82 -36.15 33.85
CA LYS A 21 26.92 -34.68 33.84
C LYS A 21 27.06 -34.13 32.43
N LEU A 22 27.83 -34.79 31.56
CA LEU A 22 27.97 -34.42 30.15
C LEU A 22 26.64 -34.55 29.41
N GLN A 23 25.92 -35.65 29.62
CA GLN A 23 24.58 -35.85 29.03
C GLN A 23 23.57 -34.80 29.50
N ALA A 24 23.57 -34.48 30.81
CA ALA A 24 22.73 -33.42 31.35
C ALA A 24 23.07 -32.05 30.75
N LEU A 25 24.36 -31.75 30.58
CA LEU A 25 24.83 -30.51 29.98
C LEU A 25 24.46 -30.44 28.49
N GLU A 26 24.58 -31.54 27.76
CA GLU A 26 24.16 -31.63 26.35
C GLU A 26 22.65 -31.38 26.21
N ALA A 27 21.83 -31.95 27.08
CA ALA A 27 20.39 -31.70 27.10
C ALA A 27 20.07 -30.20 27.36
N GLN A 28 20.78 -29.57 28.30
CA GLN A 28 20.65 -28.13 28.56
C GLN A 28 21.07 -27.27 27.37
N PHE A 29 22.15 -27.63 26.67
CA PHE A 29 22.55 -26.91 25.45
C PHE A 29 21.51 -27.04 24.34
N LYS A 30 20.92 -28.22 24.15
CA LYS A 30 19.84 -28.43 23.17
C LYS A 30 18.59 -27.60 23.50
N GLU A 31 18.21 -27.54 24.77
CA GLU A 31 17.09 -26.71 25.22
C GLU A 31 17.38 -25.22 25.04
N LEU A 32 18.62 -24.80 25.32
CA LEU A 32 19.07 -23.43 25.12
C LEU A 32 19.05 -23.04 23.64
N ASP A 33 19.54 -23.91 22.75
CA ASP A 33 19.49 -23.68 21.30
C ASP A 33 18.06 -23.58 20.78
N PHE A 34 17.16 -24.48 21.23
CA PHE A 34 15.74 -24.39 20.88
C PHE A 34 15.11 -23.08 21.35
N THR A 35 15.44 -22.64 22.57
CA THR A 35 14.94 -21.39 23.14
C THR A 35 15.47 -20.18 22.38
N LYS A 36 16.76 -20.20 22.01
CA LYS A 36 17.41 -19.18 21.19
C LYS A 36 16.71 -19.05 19.85
N ASP A 37 16.49 -20.15 19.14
CA ASP A 37 15.86 -20.14 17.81
C ASP A 37 14.42 -19.61 17.86
N ASN A 38 13.63 -20.05 18.85
CA ASN A 38 12.28 -19.53 19.08
C ASN A 38 12.29 -18.02 19.38
N LEU A 39 13.25 -17.56 20.19
CA LEU A 39 13.38 -16.14 20.54
C LEU A 39 13.78 -15.31 19.31
N THR A 40 14.73 -15.80 18.50
CA THR A 40 15.13 -15.19 17.24
C THR A 40 13.95 -15.03 16.29
N GLN A 41 13.13 -16.08 16.12
CA GLN A 41 11.94 -16.04 15.27
C GLN A 41 10.93 -14.97 15.75
N LYS A 42 10.69 -14.90 17.08
CA LYS A 42 9.81 -13.88 17.66
C LYS A 42 10.34 -12.47 17.42
N PHE A 43 11.63 -12.24 17.64
CA PHE A 43 12.25 -10.93 17.39
C PHE A 43 12.15 -10.54 15.92
N GLU A 44 12.35 -11.48 14.99
CA GLU A 44 12.22 -11.19 13.56
C GLU A 44 10.79 -10.79 13.18
N TYR A 45 9.79 -11.50 13.72
CA TYR A 45 8.38 -11.15 13.53
C TYR A 45 8.08 -9.74 14.06
N HIS A 46 8.50 -9.43 15.29
CA HIS A 46 8.28 -8.11 15.89
C HIS A 46 9.04 -7.01 15.17
N SER A 47 10.25 -7.28 14.68
CA SER A 47 11.04 -6.34 13.90
C SER A 47 10.31 -5.95 12.60
N LYS A 48 9.80 -6.95 11.86
CA LYS A 48 8.99 -6.70 10.64
C LYS A 48 7.73 -5.89 10.96
N ALA A 49 7.03 -6.22 12.03
CA ALA A 49 5.85 -5.48 12.46
C ALA A 49 6.18 -4.03 12.82
N PHE A 50 7.26 -3.80 13.58
CA PHE A 50 7.70 -2.46 13.97
C PHE A 50 8.10 -1.61 12.76
N SER A 51 8.86 -2.17 11.81
CA SER A 51 9.19 -1.46 10.56
C SER A 51 7.94 -1.10 9.75
N SER A 52 6.94 -1.98 9.70
CA SER A 52 5.69 -1.68 9.01
C SER A 52 4.89 -0.56 9.69
N GLN A 53 4.87 -0.54 11.03
CA GLN A 53 4.23 0.52 11.81
C GLN A 53 4.95 1.85 11.61
N ALA A 54 6.28 1.87 11.70
CA ALA A 54 7.08 3.07 11.49
C ALA A 54 6.83 3.69 10.11
N ALA A 55 6.73 2.88 9.06
CA ALA A 55 6.40 3.37 7.71
C ALA A 55 4.97 3.94 7.62
N GLN A 56 4.01 3.36 8.33
CA GLN A 56 2.64 3.92 8.41
C GLN A 56 2.64 5.25 9.16
N ASP A 57 3.32 5.33 10.31
CA ASP A 57 3.42 6.54 11.13
C ASP A 57 4.11 7.67 10.37
N GLU A 58 5.16 7.36 9.59
CA GLU A 58 5.82 8.31 8.70
C GLU A 58 4.86 8.85 7.65
N MET A 59 4.06 7.99 7.01
CA MET A 59 3.07 8.41 6.02
C MET A 59 1.97 9.28 6.64
N TRP A 60 1.45 8.92 7.81
CA TRP A 60 0.47 9.74 8.53
C TRP A 60 1.04 11.10 8.90
N THR A 61 2.27 11.14 9.40
CA THR A 61 2.97 12.38 9.71
C THR A 61 3.17 13.22 8.46
N ALA A 62 3.58 12.62 7.34
CA ALA A 62 3.78 13.28 6.06
C ALA A 62 2.49 13.90 5.49
N VAL A 63 1.34 13.26 5.69
CA VAL A 63 0.03 13.76 5.24
C VAL A 63 -0.48 14.91 6.12
N LEU A 64 -0.19 14.88 7.42
CA LEU A 64 -0.68 15.86 8.41
C LEU A 64 0.26 17.07 8.59
N THR A 65 1.54 16.94 8.23
CA THR A 65 2.54 18.01 8.38
C THR A 65 2.30 19.22 7.47
N PRO A 66 1.96 19.06 6.18
CA PRO A 66 1.76 20.21 5.30
C PRO A 66 0.57 21.05 5.76
N ARG A 67 0.80 22.36 5.90
CA ARG A 67 -0.25 23.33 6.21
C ARG A 67 -0.84 23.87 4.93
N PHE A 68 -1.76 23.10 4.35
CA PHE A 68 -2.56 23.58 3.23
C PHE A 68 -3.57 24.63 3.69
N THR A 69 -3.77 25.66 2.87
CA THR A 69 -5.01 26.44 2.95
C THR A 69 -6.20 25.55 2.59
N SER A 70 -7.41 25.93 3.03
CA SER A 70 -8.64 25.20 2.68
C SER A 70 -8.79 25.02 1.17
N MET A 71 -8.43 26.06 0.40
CA MET A 71 -8.45 26.05 -1.06
C MET A 71 -7.52 25.01 -1.68
N GLU A 72 -6.25 24.98 -1.26
CA GLU A 72 -5.24 24.02 -1.74
C GLU A 72 -5.62 22.60 -1.35
N LEU A 73 -6.10 22.41 -0.11
CA LEU A 73 -6.56 21.13 0.39
C LEU A 73 -7.71 20.57 -0.44
N ASN A 74 -8.73 21.39 -0.71
CA ASN A 74 -9.89 21.00 -1.51
C ASN A 74 -9.49 20.61 -2.94
N ILE A 75 -8.55 21.34 -3.56
CA ILE A 75 -8.02 21.00 -4.88
C ILE A 75 -7.33 19.64 -4.86
N LEU A 76 -6.39 19.41 -3.94
CA LEU A 76 -5.67 18.14 -3.85
C LEU A 76 -6.61 16.98 -3.55
N TYR A 77 -7.49 17.15 -2.57
CA TYR A 77 -8.47 16.16 -2.19
C TYR A 77 -9.36 15.76 -3.38
N SER A 78 -9.73 16.72 -4.22
CA SER A 78 -10.52 16.43 -5.42
C SER A 78 -9.78 15.54 -6.43
N TYR A 79 -8.48 15.76 -6.65
CA TYR A 79 -7.67 14.88 -7.49
C TYR A 79 -7.56 13.47 -6.90
N VAL A 80 -7.36 13.38 -5.58
CA VAL A 80 -7.34 12.09 -4.88
C VAL A 80 -8.66 11.35 -5.08
N VAL A 81 -9.80 12.01 -4.82
CA VAL A 81 -11.13 11.42 -5.01
C VAL A 81 -11.35 10.97 -6.46
N GLU A 82 -11.04 11.81 -7.45
CA GLU A 82 -11.20 11.45 -8.86
C GLU A 82 -10.34 10.23 -9.26
N VAL A 83 -9.12 10.08 -8.74
CA VAL A 83 -8.29 8.89 -9.00
C VAL A 83 -8.81 7.65 -8.30
N LEU A 84 -9.27 7.74 -7.05
CA LEU A 84 -9.84 6.59 -6.34
C LEU A 84 -11.12 6.09 -7.03
N ILE A 85 -11.94 7.01 -7.55
CA ILE A 85 -13.12 6.68 -8.38
C ILE A 85 -12.68 6.05 -9.72
N CYS A 86 -11.67 6.62 -10.37
CA CYS A 86 -11.12 6.11 -11.62
C CYS A 86 -10.65 4.65 -11.46
N LEU A 87 -9.87 4.37 -10.42
CA LEU A 87 -9.39 3.03 -10.07
C LEU A 87 -10.54 2.04 -9.86
N HIS A 88 -11.52 2.42 -9.04
CA HIS A 88 -12.68 1.57 -8.76
C HIS A 88 -13.44 1.24 -10.06
N THR A 89 -13.67 2.25 -10.90
CA THR A 89 -14.39 2.10 -12.16
C THR A 89 -13.65 1.17 -13.13
N HIS A 90 -12.35 1.37 -13.36
CA HIS A 90 -11.57 0.53 -14.29
C HIS A 90 -11.47 -0.94 -13.82
N VAL A 91 -11.40 -1.17 -12.52
CA VAL A 91 -11.43 -2.54 -11.97
C VAL A 91 -12.80 -3.20 -12.23
N LEU A 92 -13.89 -2.46 -12.07
CA LEU A 92 -15.24 -2.98 -12.31
C LEU A 92 -15.52 -3.24 -13.79
N GLU A 93 -15.01 -2.39 -14.69
CA GLU A 93 -15.11 -2.62 -16.13
C GLU A 93 -14.46 -3.94 -16.56
N LYS A 94 -13.37 -4.33 -15.88
CA LYS A 94 -12.67 -5.62 -16.10
C LYS A 94 -13.26 -6.79 -15.31
N LEU A 95 -14.13 -6.53 -14.33
CA LEU A 95 -14.78 -7.54 -13.48
C LEU A 95 -16.30 -7.29 -13.37
N PRO A 96 -17.04 -7.31 -14.50
CA PRO A 96 -18.45 -6.93 -14.53
C PRO A 96 -19.33 -7.87 -13.69
N ASP A 97 -18.93 -9.13 -13.54
CA ASP A 97 -19.62 -10.13 -12.73
C ASP A 97 -19.47 -9.90 -11.21
N LEU A 98 -18.47 -9.13 -10.78
CA LEU A 98 -18.19 -8.87 -9.36
C LEU A 98 -18.66 -7.50 -8.88
N VAL A 99 -19.36 -6.72 -9.71
CA VAL A 99 -19.82 -5.35 -9.39
C VAL A 99 -20.60 -5.31 -8.06
N ARG A 100 -21.54 -6.23 -7.84
CA ARG A 100 -22.30 -6.31 -6.58
C ARG A 100 -21.42 -6.67 -5.37
N GLY A 101 -20.34 -7.42 -5.59
CA GLY A 101 -19.39 -7.81 -4.55
C GLY A 101 -18.30 -6.78 -4.28
N LEU A 102 -18.18 -5.77 -5.14
CA LEU A 102 -17.13 -4.75 -5.11
C LEU A 102 -17.70 -3.32 -5.12
N PRO A 103 -18.59 -2.96 -4.17
CA PRO A 103 -19.29 -1.68 -4.20
C PRO A 103 -18.38 -0.46 -3.99
N THR A 104 -17.18 -0.65 -3.44
CA THR A 104 -16.24 0.45 -3.14
C THR A 104 -14.79 0.06 -3.39
N LEU A 105 -13.90 1.04 -3.53
CA LEU A 105 -12.45 0.77 -3.59
C LEU A 105 -11.95 -0.01 -2.37
N ALA A 106 -12.46 0.29 -1.17
CA ALA A 106 -12.13 -0.46 0.04
C ALA A 106 -12.49 -1.95 -0.07
N SER A 107 -13.60 -2.29 -0.72
CA SER A 107 -13.96 -3.69 -0.95
C SER A 107 -13.00 -4.39 -1.93
N ILE A 108 -12.48 -3.69 -2.94
CA ILE A 108 -11.43 -4.20 -3.84
C ILE A 108 -10.14 -4.46 -3.05
N LEU A 109 -9.68 -3.47 -2.27
CA LEU A 109 -8.46 -3.56 -1.47
C LEU A 109 -8.50 -4.70 -0.45
N ARG A 110 -9.68 -4.99 0.13
CA ARG A 110 -9.86 -6.15 1.01
C ARG A 110 -9.87 -7.47 0.23
N ARG A 111 -10.57 -7.53 -0.91
CA ARG A 111 -10.73 -8.78 -1.67
C ARG A 111 -9.49 -9.19 -2.45
N LYS A 112 -8.64 -8.26 -2.91
CA LYS A 112 -7.41 -8.58 -3.67
C LYS A 112 -6.42 -9.46 -2.89
N VAL A 113 -6.47 -9.43 -1.55
CA VAL A 113 -5.62 -10.27 -0.70
C VAL A 113 -6.00 -11.75 -0.83
N LYS A 114 -7.30 -12.06 -0.94
CA LYS A 114 -7.81 -13.44 -0.94
C LYS A 114 -8.22 -13.95 -2.32
N ASN A 115 -8.55 -13.05 -3.24
CA ASN A 115 -9.04 -13.41 -4.58
C ASN A 115 -7.99 -13.07 -5.65
N LYS A 116 -7.40 -14.11 -6.25
CA LYS A 116 -6.37 -13.99 -7.29
C LYS A 116 -6.86 -13.20 -8.51
N ARG A 117 -8.10 -13.38 -8.96
CA ARG A 117 -8.65 -12.68 -10.12
C ARG A 117 -8.77 -11.18 -9.87
N VAL A 118 -9.24 -10.79 -8.68
CA VAL A 118 -9.28 -9.38 -8.26
C VAL A 118 -7.87 -8.80 -8.18
N ARG A 119 -6.89 -9.56 -7.67
CA ARG A 119 -5.50 -9.12 -7.57
C ARG A 119 -4.87 -8.84 -8.94
N VAL A 120 -5.01 -9.77 -9.89
CA VAL A 120 -4.43 -9.62 -11.24
C VAL A 120 -5.03 -8.42 -11.96
N VAL A 121 -6.36 -8.25 -11.88
CA VAL A 121 -7.02 -7.07 -12.48
C VAL A 121 -6.56 -5.78 -11.80
N TRP A 122 -6.47 -5.78 -10.47
CA TRP A 122 -5.97 -4.63 -9.71
C TRP A 122 -4.56 -4.22 -10.14
N GLU A 123 -3.63 -5.17 -10.21
CA GLU A 123 -2.25 -4.92 -10.66
C GLU A 123 -2.20 -4.40 -12.10
N SER A 124 -2.99 -4.99 -13.01
CA SER A 124 -3.10 -4.52 -14.39
C SER A 124 -3.66 -3.10 -14.50
N VAL A 125 -4.67 -2.74 -13.70
CA VAL A 125 -5.23 -1.38 -13.70
C VAL A 125 -4.24 -0.37 -13.12
N LEU A 126 -3.47 -0.76 -12.09
CA LEU A 126 -2.41 0.10 -11.56
C LEU A 126 -1.34 0.37 -12.62
N GLU A 127 -0.90 -0.67 -13.33
CA GLU A 127 0.08 -0.54 -14.41
C GLU A 127 -0.42 0.37 -15.55
N GLU A 128 -1.66 0.19 -16.00
CA GLU A 128 -2.29 1.03 -17.03
C GLU A 128 -2.37 2.51 -16.63
N LEU A 129 -2.60 2.78 -15.34
CA LEU A 129 -2.66 4.14 -14.80
C LEU A 129 -1.29 4.68 -14.37
N GLY A 130 -0.22 3.88 -14.49
CA GLY A 130 1.14 4.25 -14.04
C GLY A 130 1.28 4.39 -12.52
N LEU A 131 0.38 3.77 -11.75
CA LEU A 131 0.33 3.80 -10.29
C LEU A 131 0.99 2.56 -9.68
N GLN A 132 1.50 2.70 -8.45
CA GLN A 132 2.05 1.62 -7.63
C GLN A 132 1.27 1.53 -6.31
N GLU A 133 1.43 0.41 -5.59
CA GLU A 133 0.74 0.24 -4.30
C GLU A 133 1.13 1.28 -3.24
N GLY A 134 2.37 1.78 -3.29
CA GLY A 134 2.81 2.89 -2.46
C GLY A 134 2.03 4.17 -2.75
N ASP A 135 1.74 4.45 -4.03
CA ASP A 135 0.94 5.60 -4.44
C ASP A 135 -0.50 5.47 -3.90
N ILE A 136 -1.10 4.28 -4.02
CA ILE A 136 -2.46 4.04 -3.51
C ILE A 136 -2.52 4.18 -2.00
N THR A 137 -1.52 3.67 -1.29
CA THR A 137 -1.41 3.81 0.16
C THR A 137 -1.36 5.30 0.54
N ALA A 138 -0.52 6.10 -0.12
CA ALA A 138 -0.43 7.52 0.13
C ALA A 138 -1.75 8.26 -0.16
N LEU A 139 -2.39 7.97 -1.29
CA LEU A 139 -3.66 8.57 -1.69
C LEU A 139 -4.82 8.19 -0.74
N CYS A 140 -4.88 6.93 -0.30
CA CYS A 140 -5.87 6.49 0.69
C CYS A 140 -5.63 7.16 2.05
N THR A 141 -4.38 7.25 2.52
CA THR A 141 -4.08 7.95 3.77
C THR A 141 -4.46 9.42 3.68
N PHE A 142 -4.16 10.09 2.55
CA PHE A 142 -4.58 11.48 2.31
C PHE A 142 -6.10 11.64 2.34
N PHE A 143 -6.83 10.76 1.66
CA PHE A 143 -8.29 10.75 1.65
C PHE A 143 -8.87 10.61 3.07
N ILE A 144 -8.34 9.67 3.86
CA ILE A 144 -8.84 9.44 5.23
C ILE A 144 -8.49 10.62 6.15
N ALA A 145 -7.28 11.15 6.07
CA ALA A 145 -6.81 12.22 6.94
C ALA A 145 -7.61 13.51 6.78
N HIS A 146 -8.06 13.81 5.56
CA HIS A 146 -8.65 15.10 5.21
C HIS A 146 -10.13 15.03 4.81
N GLY A 147 -10.71 13.84 4.71
CA GLY A 147 -12.08 13.66 4.20
C GLY A 147 -13.20 14.30 5.02
N ASN A 148 -12.96 14.63 6.29
CA ASN A 148 -13.93 15.36 7.13
C ASN A 148 -13.78 16.89 7.06
N LYS A 149 -12.72 17.40 6.41
CA LYS A 149 -12.39 18.83 6.32
C LYS A 149 -12.43 19.35 4.89
N ALA A 150 -12.27 18.47 3.91
CA ALA A 150 -12.12 18.84 2.52
C ALA A 150 -13.43 18.70 1.73
N GLU A 151 -13.64 19.61 0.80
CA GLU A 151 -14.74 19.58 -0.15
C GLU A 151 -14.24 19.20 -1.55
N HIS A 152 -15.10 18.50 -2.31
CA HIS A 152 -14.78 18.15 -3.69
C HIS A 152 -15.10 19.31 -4.64
N TYR A 153 -14.07 19.80 -5.34
CA TYR A 153 -14.15 20.79 -6.39
C TYR A 153 -14.08 20.14 -7.78
N PRO A 154 -15.09 20.35 -8.64
CA PRO A 154 -15.07 19.83 -10.00
C PRO A 154 -13.99 20.52 -10.84
N ALA A 155 -13.57 19.87 -11.94
CA ALA A 155 -12.46 20.29 -12.78
C ALA A 155 -12.48 21.77 -13.21
N LYS A 156 -13.67 22.31 -13.53
CA LYS A 156 -13.85 23.71 -13.95
C LYS A 156 -13.46 24.68 -12.85
N VAL A 157 -13.84 24.36 -11.61
CA VAL A 157 -13.57 25.15 -10.42
C VAL A 157 -12.07 25.10 -10.10
N ARG A 158 -11.45 23.90 -10.10
CA ARG A 158 -10.01 23.76 -9.80
C ARG A 158 -9.11 24.61 -10.70
N ARG A 159 -9.40 24.64 -12.01
CA ARG A 159 -8.63 25.41 -13.00
C ARG A 159 -8.71 26.93 -12.81
N MET A 160 -9.77 27.44 -12.17
CA MET A 160 -9.91 28.88 -11.90
C MET A 160 -8.96 29.35 -10.79
N TYR A 161 -8.62 28.47 -9.85
CA TYR A 161 -7.90 28.86 -8.64
C TYR A 161 -6.39 28.59 -8.70
N ILE A 162 -5.96 27.53 -9.38
CA ILE A 162 -4.54 27.18 -9.48
C ILE A 162 -4.19 26.85 -10.92
N ARG A 163 -3.29 27.66 -11.49
CA ARG A 163 -2.75 27.45 -12.84
C ARG A 163 -1.79 26.26 -12.90
N ASP A 164 -1.03 26.01 -11.83
CA ASP A 164 -0.08 24.90 -11.76
C ASP A 164 -0.13 24.18 -10.40
N VAL A 165 -0.88 23.09 -10.35
CA VAL A 165 -1.04 22.23 -9.18
C VAL A 165 0.22 21.41 -8.91
N THR A 166 1.00 21.10 -9.95
CA THR A 166 2.24 20.33 -9.86
C THR A 166 3.31 21.10 -9.09
N VAL A 167 3.46 22.40 -9.36
CA VAL A 167 4.38 23.27 -8.61
C VAL A 167 3.96 23.37 -7.13
N MET A 168 2.66 23.53 -6.86
CA MET A 168 2.14 23.57 -5.48
C MET A 168 2.49 22.28 -4.71
N ILE A 169 2.23 21.11 -5.30
CA ILE A 169 2.56 19.81 -4.67
C ILE A 169 4.06 19.72 -4.40
N THR A 170 4.90 20.09 -5.36
CA THR A 170 6.36 19.99 -5.26
C THR A 170 6.92 20.88 -4.15
N ASN A 171 6.34 22.06 -3.97
CA ASN A 171 6.79 23.01 -2.94
C ASN A 171 6.33 22.63 -1.54
N MET A 172 5.08 22.18 -1.39
CA MET A 172 4.42 21.99 -0.09
C MET A 172 4.62 20.58 0.50
N VAL A 173 4.76 19.56 -0.36
CA VAL A 173 4.85 18.16 0.08
C VAL A 173 6.31 17.71 0.08
N LYS A 174 6.87 17.47 1.26
CA LYS A 174 8.28 17.10 1.43
C LYS A 174 8.53 15.59 1.38
N ASN A 175 7.56 14.78 1.79
CA ASN A 175 7.68 13.33 1.71
C ASN A 175 7.55 12.88 0.24
N GLN A 176 8.57 12.19 -0.27
CA GLN A 176 8.66 11.84 -1.68
C GLN A 176 7.55 10.89 -2.14
N ILE A 177 7.14 9.94 -1.29
CA ILE A 177 6.10 8.96 -1.63
C ILE A 177 4.76 9.67 -1.76
N LEU A 178 4.41 10.52 -0.79
CA LEU A 178 3.19 11.31 -0.84
C LEU A 178 3.20 12.29 -2.03
N GLN A 179 4.32 12.97 -2.26
CA GLN A 179 4.48 13.90 -3.38
C GLN A 179 4.26 13.18 -4.71
N ASN A 180 4.94 12.05 -4.93
CA ASN A 180 4.81 11.25 -6.15
C ASN A 180 3.37 10.75 -6.34
N GLY A 181 2.74 10.24 -5.28
CA GLY A 181 1.34 9.78 -5.34
C GLY A 181 0.37 10.89 -5.77
N LEU A 182 0.50 12.08 -5.19
CA LEU A 182 -0.32 13.25 -5.54
C LEU A 182 -0.04 13.74 -6.97
N LEU A 183 1.22 13.78 -7.40
CA LEU A 183 1.60 14.15 -8.76
C LEU A 183 1.03 13.19 -9.80
N LYS A 184 1.14 11.88 -9.56
CA LYS A 184 0.52 10.87 -10.42
C LYS A 184 -1.00 10.98 -10.43
N ALA A 185 -1.61 11.33 -9.29
CA ALA A 185 -3.05 11.53 -9.25
C ALA A 185 -3.51 12.66 -10.19
N VAL A 186 -2.80 13.79 -10.19
CA VAL A 186 -3.04 14.89 -11.13
C VAL A 186 -2.87 14.40 -12.58
N GLN A 187 -1.80 13.66 -12.88
CA GLN A 187 -1.55 13.14 -14.24
C GLN A 187 -2.65 12.22 -14.74
N VAL A 188 -3.11 11.27 -13.92
CA VAL A 188 -4.19 10.32 -14.28
C VAL A 188 -5.47 11.08 -14.61
N VAL A 189 -5.83 12.06 -13.77
CA VAL A 189 -7.06 12.85 -13.93
C VAL A 189 -7.02 13.72 -15.18
N GLU A 190 -5.91 14.41 -15.43
CA GLU A 190 -5.80 15.33 -16.57
C GLU A 190 -5.64 14.57 -17.90
N LYS A 191 -4.90 13.44 -17.93
CA LYS A 191 -4.82 12.56 -19.10
C LYS A 191 -6.17 11.92 -19.44
N GLY A 192 -6.91 11.46 -18.43
CA GLY A 192 -8.24 10.87 -18.62
C GLY A 192 -9.25 11.84 -19.24
N LYS A 193 -9.03 13.16 -19.10
CA LYS A 193 -9.87 14.20 -19.72
C LYS A 193 -9.49 14.49 -21.17
N ALA A 194 -8.20 14.55 -21.51
CA ALA A 194 -7.76 14.74 -22.90
C ALA A 194 -8.27 13.63 -23.85
N VAL A 195 -8.40 12.41 -23.35
CA VAL A 195 -8.96 11.27 -24.11
C VAL A 195 -10.49 11.35 -24.24
N LYS A 196 -11.19 11.98 -23.29
CA LYS A 196 -12.65 12.18 -23.35
C LYS A 196 -13.03 13.35 -24.27
N THR A 197 -12.31 14.47 -24.21
CA THR A 197 -12.54 15.64 -25.08
C THR A 197 -12.26 15.31 -26.56
N SER A 198 -11.22 14.52 -26.85
CA SER A 198 -10.94 14.06 -28.23
C SER A 198 -11.95 13.05 -28.80
N LYS A 199 -12.77 12.41 -27.94
CA LYS A 199 -13.90 11.57 -28.37
C LYS A 199 -15.17 12.38 -28.59
N GLU A 200 -15.39 13.46 -27.84
CA GLU A 200 -16.50 14.39 -28.05
C GLU A 200 -16.30 15.31 -29.27
N GLU A 201 -15.06 15.58 -29.67
CA GLU A 201 -14.71 16.41 -30.84
C GLU A 201 -14.71 15.69 -32.20
N LYS A 202 -15.23 14.47 -32.32
CA LYS A 202 -15.54 13.87 -33.63
C LYS A 202 -17.00 14.13 -33.99
N PRO A 203 -17.36 15.25 -34.67
CA PRO A 203 -18.68 15.36 -35.26
C PRO A 203 -18.80 14.28 -36.33
N SER A 204 -19.80 13.42 -36.19
CA SER A 204 -20.17 12.44 -37.18
C SER A 204 -20.45 13.16 -38.51
N LEU A 205 -19.61 12.93 -39.52
CA LEU A 205 -19.70 13.42 -40.90
C LEU A 205 -20.98 13.00 -41.67
N LYS A 206 -22.05 12.58 -40.98
CA LYS A 206 -23.31 12.13 -41.56
C LYS A 206 -24.48 13.11 -41.44
N GLU A 207 -24.32 14.27 -40.80
CA GLU A 207 -25.42 15.24 -40.65
C GLU A 207 -25.34 16.48 -41.58
N LEU A 208 -24.37 16.56 -42.49
CA LEU A 208 -24.23 17.67 -43.44
C LEU A 208 -24.72 17.33 -44.86
N ILE A 209 -25.95 16.84 -45.00
CA ILE A 209 -26.64 16.86 -46.29
C ILE A 209 -28.05 17.44 -46.10
N PRO A 210 -28.35 18.65 -46.64
CA PRO A 210 -29.69 19.20 -46.59
C PRO A 210 -30.60 18.41 -47.54
N SER A 211 -31.71 17.89 -46.99
CA SER A 211 -32.78 17.27 -47.75
C SER A 211 -33.51 18.35 -48.55
N VAL A 212 -33.23 18.42 -49.86
CA VAL A 212 -33.98 19.21 -50.82
C VAL A 212 -35.25 18.43 -51.16
N LYS A 213 -36.41 18.91 -50.69
CA LYS A 213 -37.71 18.43 -51.16
C LYS A 213 -38.10 19.23 -52.41
N ASN A 214 -38.34 18.51 -53.51
CA ASN A 214 -39.18 18.96 -54.62
C ASN A 214 -40.64 18.61 -54.32
#